data_AF-A0A2I2FDN0-F1
#
_entry.id   AF-A0A2I2FDN0-F1
#
_cell.length_a   1.000
_cell.length_b   1.000
_cell.length_c   1.000
_cell.angle_alpha   90.00
_cell.angle_beta   90.00
_cell.angle_gamma   90.00
#
_symmetry.space_group_name_H-M   'P 1'
#
loop_
_entity.id
_entity.type
_entity.pdbx_description
1 polymer ?
#
loop_
_entity_poly.entity_id
_entity_poly.type
_entity_poly.pdbx_seq_one_letter_code
_entity_poly.pdbx_strand_id
1 'polypeptide(L)'
;MSDLLADSTYSPPRGEPDPYLVSSSPGDREGLHDAAVKGQFEEFRPAANNKTWIISERYCRIGDSVDSFEPILHNLWYLYYQGGRYMSHESTEHDRLVLDVVRTRGLGPLTRPAPSGCGIDIARTPAGALWNDLPYLLASTRVDGDRLCQIALVLFRDALETEREFGTAKALADADPRRTMLDLSIAALLPAVCTWLNEAGRNLLLLSDASWNSCPATIAQCGETFIESELGRRAPAGFSPWRWMYWLKRLHEIGRLADEASESGLKECAQDAIETMLGHVEERNSKILRVFEGVGDKSKQDPDLVGLKNLMKEDEGDASE
;
A
#
# COMPACT_ATOMS: atom_id res chain seq x y z
N MET A 1 1.67 -22.67 1.51
CA MET A 1 1.58 -21.49 2.42
C MET A 1 2.95 -20.85 2.64
N SER A 2 4.05 -21.63 2.74
CA SER A 2 5.43 -21.08 2.71
C SER A 2 5.76 -20.30 1.42
N ASP A 3 5.23 -20.69 0.26
CA ASP A 3 5.46 -19.95 -1.00
C ASP A 3 4.72 -18.61 -1.10
N LEU A 4 3.67 -18.39 -0.29
CA LEU A 4 2.97 -17.09 -0.23
C LEU A 4 3.72 -16.07 0.64
N LEU A 5 4.52 -16.55 1.61
CA LEU A 5 5.40 -15.70 2.42
C LEU A 5 6.66 -15.30 1.64
N ALA A 6 7.11 -16.12 0.68
CA ALA A 6 8.18 -15.74 -0.24
C ALA A 6 7.73 -14.67 -1.26
N ASP A 7 6.44 -14.64 -1.65
CA ASP A 7 5.85 -13.61 -2.52
C ASP A 7 5.50 -12.31 -1.76
N SER A 8 5.75 -12.27 -0.45
CA SER A 8 5.63 -11.08 0.42
C SER A 8 6.85 -10.15 0.32
N THR A 9 7.93 -10.57 -0.35
CA THR A 9 9.05 -9.69 -0.69
C THR A 9 8.70 -8.90 -1.96
N TYR A 10 7.62 -8.13 -1.96
CA TYR A 10 7.51 -7.02 -2.88
C TYR A 10 8.47 -5.93 -2.38
N SER A 11 9.76 -6.13 -2.65
CA SER A 11 10.67 -5.00 -2.64
C SER A 11 10.40 -4.21 -3.91
N PRO A 12 10.18 -2.88 -3.84
CA PRO A 12 10.19 -2.06 -5.05
C PRO A 12 11.45 -2.41 -5.84
N PRO A 13 11.37 -2.59 -7.18
CA PRO A 13 12.51 -2.98 -7.98
C PRO A 13 13.70 -2.05 -7.69
N ARG A 14 14.73 -2.58 -7.02
CA ARG A 14 15.97 -1.84 -6.77
C ARG A 14 16.86 -2.02 -8.00
N GLY A 15 16.96 -1.00 -8.84
CA GLY A 15 17.79 -1.00 -10.04
C GLY A 15 17.20 -0.19 -11.19
N GLU A 16 17.89 -0.17 -12.33
CA GLU A 16 17.33 0.32 -13.59
C GLU A 16 16.36 -0.73 -14.17
N PRO A 17 15.25 -0.30 -14.79
CA PRO A 17 14.31 -1.22 -15.41
C PRO A 17 14.97 -1.89 -16.60
N ASP A 18 14.64 -3.16 -16.84
CA ASP A 18 15.18 -3.86 -18.00
C ASP A 18 14.60 -3.24 -19.29
N PRO A 19 15.44 -2.64 -20.17
CA PRO A 19 14.98 -2.02 -21.40
C PRO A 19 14.21 -2.99 -22.31
N TYR A 20 14.52 -4.29 -22.26
CA TYR A 20 13.82 -5.32 -23.03
C TYR A 20 12.40 -5.55 -22.50
N LEU A 21 12.21 -5.51 -21.18
CA LEU A 21 10.91 -5.70 -20.54
C LEU A 21 10.02 -4.43 -20.62
N VAL A 22 10.62 -3.26 -20.86
CA VAL A 22 9.89 -1.99 -21.06
C VAL A 22 9.49 -1.75 -22.52
N SER A 23 10.07 -2.47 -23.47
CA SER A 23 9.80 -2.35 -24.90
C SER A 23 8.30 -2.35 -25.24
N SER A 24 7.93 -1.50 -26.21
CA SER A 24 6.53 -1.22 -26.59
C SER A 24 6.32 -1.21 -28.10
N SER A 25 7.20 -1.87 -28.84
CA SER A 25 7.13 -1.96 -30.29
C SER A 25 6.00 -2.91 -30.73
N PRO A 26 5.51 -2.79 -31.99
CA PRO A 26 4.53 -3.74 -32.54
C PRO A 26 5.00 -5.20 -32.50
N GLY A 27 6.30 -5.45 -32.72
CA GLY A 27 6.89 -6.79 -32.65
C GLY A 27 6.83 -7.41 -31.25
N ASP A 28 6.87 -6.58 -30.20
CA ASP A 28 6.76 -7.05 -28.82
C ASP A 28 5.34 -7.56 -28.51
N ARG A 29 4.32 -6.95 -29.12
CA ARG A 29 2.93 -7.43 -28.99
C ARG A 29 2.73 -8.77 -29.69
N GLU A 30 3.29 -8.93 -30.88
CA GLU A 30 3.26 -10.21 -31.61
C GLU A 30 3.99 -11.31 -30.82
N GLY A 31 5.17 -11.01 -30.30
CA GLY A 31 5.92 -11.93 -29.43
C GLY A 31 5.16 -12.31 -28.16
N LEU A 32 4.52 -11.33 -27.50
CA LEU A 32 3.71 -11.57 -26.30
C LEU A 32 2.48 -12.43 -26.59
N HIS A 33 1.80 -12.20 -27.72
CA HIS A 33 0.68 -13.02 -28.17
C HIS A 33 1.13 -14.46 -28.46
N ASP A 34 2.23 -14.64 -29.18
CA ASP A 34 2.76 -15.97 -29.50
C ASP A 34 3.19 -16.74 -28.25
N ALA A 35 3.79 -16.06 -27.28
CA ALA A 35 4.11 -16.61 -25.97
C ALA A 35 2.83 -17.04 -25.22
N ALA A 36 1.80 -16.19 -25.21
CA ALA A 36 0.51 -16.49 -24.57
C ALA A 36 -0.15 -17.74 -25.18
N VAL A 37 -0.19 -17.84 -26.52
CA VAL A 37 -0.76 -18.99 -27.23
C VAL A 37 0.00 -20.28 -26.93
N LYS A 38 1.31 -20.20 -26.71
CA LYS A 38 2.16 -21.35 -26.35
C LYS A 38 2.15 -21.66 -24.85
N GLY A 39 1.42 -20.89 -24.03
CA GLY A 39 1.40 -21.04 -22.58
C GLY A 39 2.70 -20.62 -21.88
N GLN A 40 3.51 -19.78 -22.52
CA GLN A 40 4.80 -19.32 -22.02
C GLN A 40 4.60 -17.99 -21.27
N PHE A 41 4.34 -18.07 -19.96
CA PHE A 41 3.95 -16.90 -19.17
C PHE A 41 5.04 -16.36 -18.22
N GLU A 42 6.21 -16.98 -18.18
CA GLU A 42 7.30 -16.62 -17.24
C GLU A 42 7.66 -15.13 -17.27
N GLU A 43 7.62 -14.51 -18.46
CA GLU A 43 7.98 -13.10 -18.67
C GLU A 43 6.83 -12.12 -18.42
N PHE A 44 5.59 -12.59 -18.24
CA PHE A 44 4.43 -11.70 -18.10
C PHE A 44 4.52 -10.85 -16.83
N ARG A 45 4.85 -11.48 -15.71
CA ARG A 45 4.92 -10.82 -14.41
C ARG A 45 6.11 -9.86 -14.31
N PRO A 46 7.36 -10.25 -14.68
CA PRO A 46 8.48 -9.32 -14.76
C PRO A 46 8.22 -8.13 -15.69
N ALA A 47 7.62 -8.36 -16.86
CA ALA A 47 7.30 -7.29 -17.80
C ALA A 47 6.21 -6.35 -17.26
N ALA A 48 5.17 -6.87 -16.60
CA ALA A 48 4.15 -6.05 -15.95
C ALA A 48 4.77 -5.16 -14.87
N ASN A 49 5.59 -5.73 -14.00
CA ASN A 49 6.26 -4.99 -12.92
C ASN A 49 7.19 -3.89 -13.44
N ASN A 50 8.03 -4.19 -14.45
CA ASN A 50 8.92 -3.21 -15.06
C ASN A 50 8.14 -2.06 -15.71
N LYS A 51 7.02 -2.36 -16.39
CA LYS A 51 6.18 -1.35 -17.03
C LYS A 51 5.45 -0.47 -16.00
N THR A 52 4.91 -1.04 -14.92
CA THR A 52 4.31 -0.26 -13.82
C THR A 52 5.35 0.65 -13.16
N TRP A 53 6.55 0.14 -12.94
CA TRP A 53 7.67 0.91 -12.37
C TRP A 53 8.07 2.08 -13.26
N ILE A 54 8.36 1.85 -14.55
CA ILE A 54 8.83 2.92 -15.44
C ILE A 54 7.77 4.00 -15.65
N ILE A 55 6.49 3.63 -15.73
CA ILE A 55 5.40 4.59 -15.83
C ILE A 55 5.36 5.47 -14.57
N SER A 56 5.53 4.86 -13.39
CA SER A 56 5.54 5.59 -12.12
C SER A 56 6.76 6.50 -12.00
N GLU A 57 7.95 6.02 -12.35
CA GLU A 57 9.20 6.79 -12.33
C GLU A 57 9.14 7.99 -13.31
N ARG A 58 8.65 7.76 -14.54
CA ARG A 58 8.54 8.81 -15.56
C ARG A 58 7.58 9.90 -15.12
N TYR A 59 6.41 9.54 -14.59
CA TYR A 59 5.45 10.53 -14.16
C TYR A 59 5.88 11.27 -12.89
N CYS A 60 6.30 10.53 -11.85
CA CYS A 60 6.56 11.09 -10.52
C CYS A 60 7.90 11.83 -10.44
N ARG A 61 8.98 11.25 -10.99
CA ARG A 61 10.35 11.77 -10.81
C ARG A 61 10.86 12.55 -12.02
N ILE A 62 10.63 12.04 -13.23
CA ILE A 62 11.09 12.72 -14.46
C ILE A 62 10.15 13.88 -14.81
N GLY A 63 8.88 13.81 -14.43
CA GLY A 63 7.89 14.85 -14.68
C GLY A 63 7.25 14.75 -16.07
N ASP A 64 7.34 13.59 -16.71
CA ASP A 64 6.79 13.34 -18.03
C ASP A 64 5.26 13.45 -18.06
N SER A 65 4.69 13.83 -19.22
CA SER A 65 3.25 13.78 -19.44
C SER A 65 2.77 12.36 -19.70
N VAL A 66 1.47 12.09 -19.48
CA VAL A 66 0.86 10.79 -19.75
C VAL A 66 1.05 10.36 -21.21
N ASP A 67 0.98 11.30 -22.15
CA ASP A 67 1.16 11.04 -23.58
C ASP A 67 2.53 10.42 -23.90
N SER A 68 3.57 10.78 -23.13
CA SER A 68 4.94 10.33 -23.39
C SER A 68 5.19 8.85 -23.07
N PHE A 69 4.36 8.26 -22.20
CA PHE A 69 4.43 6.85 -21.79
C PHE A 69 3.15 6.08 -22.12
N GLU A 70 2.20 6.69 -22.85
CA GLU A 70 0.99 6.05 -23.35
C GLU A 70 1.27 4.73 -24.10
N PRO A 71 2.32 4.59 -24.94
CA PRO A 71 2.63 3.31 -25.58
C PRO A 71 2.98 2.20 -24.58
N ILE A 72 3.71 2.53 -23.52
CA ILE A 72 4.11 1.58 -22.45
C ILE A 72 2.87 1.18 -21.66
N LEU A 73 2.02 2.15 -21.33
CA LEU A 73 0.74 1.92 -20.67
C LEU A 73 -0.15 0.99 -21.50
N HIS A 74 -0.29 1.23 -22.80
CA HIS A 74 -1.02 0.33 -23.70
C HIS A 74 -0.41 -1.06 -23.82
N ASN A 75 0.91 -1.19 -23.73
CA ASN A 75 1.57 -2.49 -23.75
C ASN A 75 1.34 -3.27 -22.45
N LEU A 76 1.39 -2.59 -21.29
CA LEU A 76 1.01 -3.16 -20.00
C LEU A 76 -0.43 -3.69 -20.03
N TRP A 77 -1.38 -2.94 -20.60
CA TRP A 77 -2.76 -3.41 -20.76
C TRP A 77 -2.87 -4.62 -21.67
N TYR A 78 -2.16 -4.60 -22.78
CA TYR A 78 -2.14 -5.71 -23.72
C TYR A 78 -1.61 -6.99 -23.06
N LEU A 79 -0.61 -6.88 -22.19
CA LEU A 79 -0.10 -7.98 -21.40
C LEU A 79 -1.16 -8.58 -20.48
N TYR A 80 -1.83 -7.75 -19.69
CA TYR A 80 -2.90 -8.23 -18.82
C TYR A 80 -4.06 -8.86 -19.60
N TYR A 81 -4.41 -8.30 -20.76
CA TYR A 81 -5.42 -8.87 -21.66
C TYR A 81 -5.02 -10.27 -22.17
N GLN A 82 -3.77 -10.44 -22.61
CA GLN A 82 -3.27 -11.74 -23.07
C GLN A 82 -3.22 -12.77 -21.93
N GLY A 83 -2.78 -12.34 -20.74
CA GLY A 83 -2.77 -13.18 -19.55
C GLY A 83 -4.17 -13.68 -19.20
N GLY A 84 -5.14 -12.77 -19.06
CA GLY A 84 -6.53 -13.13 -18.76
C GLY A 84 -7.23 -13.95 -19.85
N ARG A 85 -6.76 -13.89 -21.11
CA ARG A 85 -7.33 -14.66 -22.22
C ARG A 85 -6.81 -16.09 -22.30
N TYR A 86 -5.52 -16.31 -22.02
CA TYR A 86 -4.84 -17.58 -22.27
C TYR A 86 -4.42 -18.34 -21.02
N MET A 87 -4.31 -17.69 -19.85
CA MET A 87 -4.06 -18.39 -18.59
C MET A 87 -5.32 -19.10 -18.11
N SER A 88 -5.16 -20.28 -17.51
CA SER A 88 -6.26 -20.94 -16.82
C SER A 88 -6.62 -20.17 -15.54
N HIS A 89 -7.91 -20.03 -15.24
CA HIS A 89 -8.39 -19.46 -13.98
C HIS A 89 -8.05 -20.33 -12.74
N GLU A 90 -7.62 -21.58 -12.95
CA GLU A 90 -7.14 -22.48 -11.89
C GLU A 90 -5.61 -22.43 -11.71
N SER A 91 -4.90 -21.64 -12.52
CA SER A 91 -3.44 -21.52 -12.47
C SER A 91 -2.99 -20.47 -11.45
N THR A 92 -1.93 -20.81 -10.72
CA THR A 92 -1.30 -19.89 -9.76
C THR A 92 -0.71 -18.64 -10.42
N GLU A 93 -0.36 -18.73 -11.70
CA GLU A 93 0.17 -17.62 -12.50
C GLU A 93 -0.94 -16.62 -12.81
N HIS A 94 -2.16 -17.09 -13.05
CA HIS A 94 -3.33 -16.24 -13.19
C HIS A 94 -3.62 -15.49 -11.88
N ASP A 95 -3.62 -16.20 -10.74
CA ASP A 95 -3.83 -15.59 -9.42
C ASP A 95 -2.78 -14.52 -9.12
N ARG A 96 -1.50 -14.78 -9.42
CA ARG A 96 -0.41 -13.81 -9.26
C ARG A 96 -0.61 -12.57 -10.14
N LEU A 97 -1.01 -12.74 -11.40
CA LEU A 97 -1.23 -11.61 -12.31
C LEU A 97 -2.41 -10.75 -11.84
N VAL A 98 -3.49 -11.38 -11.37
CA VAL A 98 -4.63 -10.68 -10.75
C VAL A 98 -4.19 -9.93 -9.50
N LEU A 99 -3.39 -10.56 -8.63
CA LEU A 99 -2.84 -9.90 -7.45
C LEU A 99 -1.99 -8.69 -7.83
N ASP A 100 -1.16 -8.76 -8.87
CA ASP A 100 -0.33 -7.62 -9.29
C ASP A 100 -1.17 -6.46 -9.86
N VAL A 101 -2.29 -6.74 -10.53
CA VAL A 101 -3.29 -5.72 -10.91
C VAL A 101 -3.92 -5.07 -9.67
N VAL A 102 -4.31 -5.89 -8.68
CA VAL A 102 -4.87 -5.40 -7.42
C VAL A 102 -3.86 -4.59 -6.61
N ARG A 103 -2.59 -5.01 -6.57
CA ARG A 103 -1.48 -4.27 -5.94
C ARG A 103 -1.23 -2.94 -6.63
N THR A 104 -1.13 -2.95 -7.97
CA THR A 104 -0.98 -1.72 -8.77
C THR A 104 -2.12 -0.74 -8.48
N ARG A 105 -3.34 -1.26 -8.30
CA ARG A 105 -4.47 -0.46 -7.87
C ARG A 105 -4.36 0.04 -6.42
N GLY A 106 -3.85 -0.81 -5.54
CA GLY A 106 -3.55 -0.51 -4.13
C GLY A 106 -2.63 0.70 -3.97
N LEU A 107 -1.78 0.98 -4.95
CA LEU A 107 -0.95 2.19 -5.00
C LEU A 107 -1.77 3.49 -5.07
N GLY A 108 -3.06 3.42 -5.43
CA GLY A 108 -3.92 4.59 -5.59
C GLY A 108 -3.55 5.41 -6.82
N PRO A 109 -4.16 6.59 -7.01
CA PRO A 109 -3.93 7.42 -8.19
C PRO A 109 -2.44 7.79 -8.29
N LEU A 110 -1.87 7.67 -9.50
CA LEU A 110 -0.51 8.12 -9.75
C LEU A 110 -0.44 9.64 -9.64
N THR A 111 0.39 10.14 -8.73
CA THR A 111 0.43 11.57 -8.37
C THR A 111 1.84 12.11 -8.28
N ARG A 112 1.99 13.41 -8.49
CA ARG A 112 3.24 14.17 -8.28
C ARG A 112 2.93 15.56 -7.70
N PRO A 113 3.92 16.26 -7.12
CA PRO A 113 3.77 17.67 -6.80
C PRO A 113 3.37 18.48 -8.05
N ALA A 114 2.38 19.35 -7.91
CA ALA A 114 1.93 20.16 -9.04
C ALA A 114 3.07 21.09 -9.52
N PRO A 115 3.27 21.27 -10.84
CA PRO A 115 4.30 22.17 -11.38
C PRO A 115 4.18 23.62 -10.88
N SER A 116 2.99 24.03 -10.45
CA SER A 116 2.72 25.32 -9.82
C SER A 116 3.24 25.45 -8.38
N GLY A 117 3.85 24.41 -7.80
CA GLY A 117 4.26 24.34 -6.39
C GLY A 117 3.09 24.25 -5.40
N CYS A 118 1.86 24.49 -5.85
CA CYS A 118 0.65 24.40 -5.05
C CYS A 118 -0.19 23.17 -5.44
N GLY A 119 -0.20 22.15 -4.59
CA GLY A 119 -1.10 20.99 -4.68
C GLY A 119 -0.49 19.77 -5.36
N ILE A 120 -1.35 18.81 -5.69
CA ILE A 120 -0.97 17.51 -6.26
C ILE A 120 -1.53 17.41 -7.67
N ASP A 121 -0.67 17.14 -8.64
CA ASP A 121 -1.09 16.75 -9.99
C ASP A 121 -1.35 15.24 -10.03
N ILE A 122 -2.41 14.85 -10.73
CA ILE A 122 -2.85 13.45 -10.83
C ILE A 122 -2.76 13.04 -12.29
N ALA A 123 -2.08 11.92 -12.57
CA ALA A 123 -2.00 11.37 -13.91
C ALA A 123 -3.40 10.94 -14.35
N ARG A 124 -3.92 11.57 -15.40
CA ARG A 124 -5.26 11.29 -15.93
C ARG A 124 -5.16 10.82 -17.37
N THR A 125 -5.96 9.80 -17.66
CA THR A 125 -6.34 9.41 -19.03
C THR A 125 -7.79 9.88 -19.27
N PRO A 126 -8.30 9.86 -20.50
CA PRO A 126 -9.72 10.10 -20.75
C PRO A 126 -10.67 9.16 -19.98
N ALA A 127 -10.17 8.02 -19.51
CA ALA A 127 -10.94 7.01 -18.78
C ALA A 127 -10.91 7.19 -17.24
N GLY A 128 -10.03 8.03 -16.69
CA GLY A 128 -9.89 8.20 -15.24
C GLY A 128 -8.45 8.43 -14.78
N ALA A 129 -8.25 8.41 -13.46
CA ALA A 129 -6.94 8.52 -12.84
C ALA A 129 -6.14 7.21 -12.98
N LEU A 130 -4.90 7.34 -13.43
CA LEU A 130 -4.00 6.20 -13.61
C LEU A 130 -3.78 5.46 -12.28
N TRP A 131 -3.70 4.13 -12.32
CA TRP A 131 -3.63 3.21 -11.17
C TRP A 131 -4.88 3.16 -10.28
N ASN A 132 -5.62 4.25 -10.09
CA ASN A 132 -6.88 4.18 -9.37
C ASN A 132 -8.01 3.53 -10.20
N ASP A 133 -8.09 3.95 -11.46
CA ASP A 133 -9.14 3.58 -12.40
C ASP A 133 -8.60 2.67 -13.50
N LEU A 134 -7.68 1.72 -13.19
CA LEU A 134 -7.15 0.75 -14.17
C LEU A 134 -8.32 0.24 -15.05
N PRO A 135 -8.45 0.69 -16.30
CA PRO A 135 -9.64 0.39 -17.06
C PRO A 135 -9.45 -1.01 -17.64
N TYR A 136 -10.52 -1.81 -17.61
CA TYR A 136 -10.74 -3.04 -18.39
C TYR A 136 -10.51 -4.42 -17.77
N LEU A 137 -10.01 -4.59 -16.52
CA LEU A 137 -10.10 -5.92 -15.87
C LEU A 137 -11.16 -6.04 -14.80
N LEU A 138 -11.69 -4.92 -14.30
CA LEU A 138 -12.70 -4.96 -13.26
C LEU A 138 -13.75 -3.86 -13.47
N ALA A 139 -14.56 -4.02 -14.51
CA ALA A 139 -15.92 -3.49 -14.45
C ALA A 139 -16.70 -4.07 -13.24
N SER A 140 -16.19 -5.13 -12.60
CA SER A 140 -16.63 -5.67 -11.31
C SER A 140 -16.10 -4.93 -10.07
N THR A 141 -15.14 -4.01 -10.19
CA THR A 141 -14.61 -3.27 -9.02
C THR A 141 -14.56 -1.76 -9.28
N ARG A 142 -15.66 -1.19 -9.80
CA ARG A 142 -15.99 0.19 -9.44
C ARG A 142 -16.12 0.26 -7.92
N VAL A 143 -14.99 0.49 -7.23
CA VAL A 143 -14.87 0.68 -5.78
C VAL A 143 -15.37 2.11 -5.47
N ASP A 144 -16.62 2.39 -5.80
CA ASP A 144 -17.50 3.04 -4.84
C ASP A 144 -18.18 1.98 -3.95
N GLY A 145 -18.00 0.68 -4.26
CA GLY A 145 -18.67 -0.45 -3.58
C GLY A 145 -17.76 -1.55 -3.03
N ASP A 146 -16.45 -1.54 -3.29
CA ASP A 146 -15.58 -2.63 -2.82
C ASP A 146 -15.12 -2.32 -1.40
N ARG A 147 -15.88 -2.87 -0.45
CA ARG A 147 -15.70 -2.74 0.99
C ARG A 147 -14.41 -3.41 1.50
N LEU A 148 -13.43 -3.67 0.64
CA LEU A 148 -12.16 -4.31 1.01
C LEU A 148 -11.36 -3.47 2.00
N CYS A 149 -11.40 -2.13 1.92
CA CYS A 149 -10.79 -1.26 2.93
C CYS A 149 -11.41 -1.42 4.33
N GLN A 150 -12.64 -1.96 4.43
CA GLN A 150 -13.26 -2.32 5.71
C GLN A 150 -12.54 -3.49 6.38
N ILE A 151 -11.93 -4.38 5.60
CA ILE A 151 -11.08 -5.46 6.13
C ILE A 151 -9.86 -4.85 6.81
N ALA A 152 -9.23 -3.84 6.20
CA ALA A 152 -8.12 -3.13 6.82
C ALA A 152 -8.53 -2.46 8.14
N LEU A 153 -9.70 -1.82 8.22
CA LEU A 153 -10.21 -1.25 9.48
C LEU A 153 -10.36 -2.30 10.58
N VAL A 154 -10.98 -3.45 10.27
CA VAL A 154 -11.16 -4.54 11.23
C VAL A 154 -9.81 -5.11 11.66
N LEU A 155 -8.94 -5.41 10.71
CA LEU A 155 -7.61 -5.96 10.96
C LEU A 155 -6.75 -5.01 11.80
N PHE A 156 -6.73 -3.71 11.47
CA PHE A 156 -5.88 -2.74 12.13
C PHE A 156 -6.41 -2.40 13.52
N ARG A 157 -7.74 -2.30 13.68
CA ARG A 157 -8.36 -2.19 15.00
C ARG A 157 -7.94 -3.36 15.89
N ASP A 158 -8.05 -4.57 15.37
CA ASP A 158 -7.78 -5.78 16.12
C ASP A 158 -6.28 -5.89 16.45
N ALA A 159 -5.38 -5.60 15.49
CA ALA A 159 -3.94 -5.76 15.65
C ALA A 159 -3.26 -4.60 16.38
N LEU A 160 -3.73 -3.35 16.18
CA LEU A 160 -3.04 -2.14 16.61
C LEU A 160 -3.79 -1.38 17.71
N GLU A 161 -5.11 -1.54 17.85
CA GLU A 161 -5.94 -0.75 18.76
C GLU A 161 -6.62 -1.57 19.87
N THR A 162 -6.27 -2.85 19.98
CA THR A 162 -6.81 -3.75 21.00
C THR A 162 -5.67 -4.29 21.84
N GLU A 163 -5.88 -4.40 23.15
CA GLU A 163 -4.90 -5.08 24.02
C GLU A 163 -4.84 -6.56 23.65
N ARG A 164 -3.64 -7.00 23.24
CA ARG A 164 -3.37 -8.38 22.84
C ARG A 164 -1.99 -8.79 23.29
N GLU A 165 -1.84 -10.08 23.56
CA GLU A 165 -0.53 -10.66 23.80
C GLU A 165 0.31 -10.61 22.51
N PHE A 166 1.61 -10.36 22.68
CA PHE A 166 2.53 -10.31 21.54
C PHE A 166 2.58 -11.66 20.80
N GLY A 167 2.66 -12.77 21.56
CA GLY A 167 2.79 -14.12 21.02
C GLY A 167 4.17 -14.39 20.41
N THR A 168 4.36 -15.57 19.82
CA THR A 168 5.62 -15.93 19.12
C THR A 168 5.31 -16.57 17.78
N ALA A 169 6.26 -16.51 16.84
CA ALA A 169 6.11 -17.17 15.55
C ALA A 169 5.93 -18.69 15.68
N LYS A 170 6.51 -19.29 16.73
CA LYS A 170 6.35 -20.71 17.05
C LYS A 170 4.92 -21.06 17.47
N ALA A 171 4.27 -20.21 18.26
CA ALA A 171 2.88 -20.42 18.66
C ALA A 171 1.90 -20.37 17.47
N LEU A 172 2.27 -19.72 16.36
CA LEU A 172 1.49 -19.79 15.11
C LEU A 172 1.55 -21.15 14.42
N ALA A 173 2.72 -21.81 14.45
CA ALA A 173 2.94 -23.06 13.73
C ALA A 173 2.12 -24.22 14.33
N ASP A 174 1.86 -24.16 15.63
CA ASP A 174 1.12 -25.19 16.39
C ASP A 174 -0.38 -24.86 16.54
N ALA A 175 -0.90 -23.89 15.78
CA ALA A 175 -2.22 -23.29 16.05
C ALA A 175 -3.42 -24.14 15.59
N ASP A 176 -4.51 -24.12 16.38
CA ASP A 176 -5.79 -24.77 16.08
C ASP A 176 -6.43 -24.18 14.81
N PRO A 177 -6.79 -24.99 13.79
CA PRO A 177 -7.50 -24.55 12.59
C PRO A 177 -8.86 -23.89 12.86
N ARG A 178 -9.45 -24.06 14.05
CA ARG A 178 -10.74 -23.48 14.44
C ARG A 178 -10.64 -22.13 15.15
N ARG A 179 -9.43 -21.60 15.34
CA ARG A 179 -9.21 -20.30 15.99
C ARG A 179 -9.91 -19.16 15.25
N THR A 180 -10.47 -18.23 16.01
CA THR A 180 -11.09 -17.00 15.49
C THR A 180 -10.08 -15.86 15.47
N MET A 181 -10.40 -14.73 14.81
CA MET A 181 -9.53 -13.55 14.83
C MET A 181 -9.26 -13.00 16.24
N LEU A 182 -10.18 -13.21 17.19
CA LEU A 182 -10.00 -12.76 18.58
C LEU A 182 -8.94 -13.56 19.33
N ASP A 183 -8.67 -14.79 18.87
CA ASP A 183 -7.69 -15.69 19.48
C ASP A 183 -6.26 -15.47 18.92
N LEU A 184 -6.11 -14.55 17.96
CA LEU A 184 -4.83 -14.28 17.30
C LEU A 184 -3.99 -13.26 18.08
N SER A 185 -2.72 -13.60 18.28
CA SER A 185 -1.71 -12.70 18.86
C SER A 185 -1.28 -11.60 17.89
N ILE A 186 -0.57 -10.59 18.38
CA ILE A 186 0.02 -9.54 17.53
C ILE A 186 0.94 -10.16 16.49
N ALA A 187 1.80 -11.11 16.87
CA ALA A 187 2.70 -11.83 15.96
C ALA A 187 1.95 -12.54 14.80
N ALA A 188 0.69 -12.94 15.01
CA ALA A 188 -0.11 -13.58 13.97
C ALA A 188 -0.75 -12.59 13.00
N LEU A 189 -1.10 -11.40 13.48
CA LEU A 189 -1.81 -10.38 12.70
C LEU A 189 -0.85 -9.41 12.02
N LEU A 190 0.32 -9.16 12.60
CA LEU A 190 1.28 -8.15 12.15
C LEU A 190 1.69 -8.33 10.68
N PRO A 191 2.00 -9.54 10.17
CA PRO A 191 2.35 -9.70 8.76
C PRO A 191 1.24 -9.20 7.83
N ALA A 192 -0.03 -9.49 8.14
CA ALA A 192 -1.15 -9.02 7.33
C ALA A 192 -1.29 -7.49 7.39
N VAL A 193 -1.04 -6.87 8.55
CA VAL A 193 -1.02 -5.41 8.70
C VAL A 193 0.10 -4.80 7.82
N CYS A 194 1.33 -5.32 7.92
CA CYS A 194 2.45 -4.87 7.09
C CYS A 194 2.11 -5.00 5.60
N THR A 195 1.52 -6.13 5.16
CA THR A 195 1.11 -6.32 3.77
C THR A 195 0.11 -5.27 3.31
N TRP A 196 -0.91 -4.96 4.13
CA TRP A 196 -1.87 -3.90 3.79
C TRP A 196 -1.21 -2.52 3.67
N LEU A 197 -0.25 -2.20 4.55
CA LEU A 197 0.49 -0.94 4.49
C LEU A 197 1.40 -0.87 3.26
N ASN A 198 2.07 -1.97 2.92
CA ASN A 198 2.97 -2.03 1.77
C ASN A 198 2.24 -1.97 0.43
N GLU A 199 1.13 -2.71 0.32
CA GLU A 199 0.43 -2.89 -0.96
C GLU A 199 -0.67 -1.84 -1.18
N ALA A 200 -1.27 -1.33 -0.11
CA ALA A 200 -2.42 -0.43 -0.17
C ALA A 200 -2.26 0.83 0.71
N GLY A 201 -1.07 1.08 1.27
CA GLY A 201 -0.82 2.20 2.19
C GLY A 201 -1.20 3.55 1.61
N ARG A 202 -0.96 3.80 0.33
CA ARG A 202 -1.34 5.03 -0.36
C ARG A 202 -2.86 5.26 -0.38
N ASN A 203 -3.64 4.21 -0.62
CA ASN A 203 -5.11 4.28 -0.56
C ASN A 203 -5.60 4.45 0.88
N LEU A 204 -5.01 3.75 1.84
CA LEU A 204 -5.35 3.90 3.26
C LEU A 204 -5.04 5.32 3.77
N LEU A 205 -3.94 5.92 3.30
CA LEU A 205 -3.57 7.30 3.57
C LEU A 205 -4.59 8.29 2.99
N LEU A 206 -5.03 8.09 1.74
CA LEU A 206 -6.08 8.90 1.11
C LEU A 206 -7.41 8.83 1.86
N LEU A 207 -7.83 7.63 2.26
CA LEU A 207 -9.04 7.43 3.08
C LEU A 207 -8.88 8.12 4.45
N SER A 208 -7.68 8.09 5.01
CA SER A 208 -7.36 8.79 6.26
C SER A 208 -7.43 10.30 6.06
N ASP A 209 -6.79 10.88 5.05
CA ASP A 209 -6.85 12.33 4.77
C ASP A 209 -8.27 12.85 4.57
N ALA A 210 -9.10 12.06 3.88
CA ALA A 210 -10.51 12.33 3.65
C ALA A 210 -11.39 12.09 4.89
N SER A 211 -10.85 11.49 5.96
CA SER A 211 -11.60 11.05 7.14
C SER A 211 -12.80 10.16 6.76
N TRP A 212 -12.55 9.19 5.88
CA TRP A 212 -13.60 8.35 5.30
C TRP A 212 -14.26 7.46 6.37
N ASN A 213 -15.60 7.48 6.39
CA ASN A 213 -16.41 6.70 7.33
C ASN A 213 -17.69 6.13 6.68
N SER A 214 -17.64 5.84 5.38
CA SER A 214 -18.79 5.31 4.64
C SER A 214 -18.92 3.78 4.82
N CYS A 215 -19.00 3.32 6.07
CA CYS A 215 -19.15 1.90 6.42
C CYS A 215 -20.05 1.70 7.66
N PRO A 216 -20.55 0.48 7.94
CA PRO A 216 -21.35 0.22 9.13
C PRO A 216 -20.61 0.59 10.42
N ALA A 217 -21.34 1.08 11.43
CA ALA A 217 -20.74 1.54 12.69
C ALA A 217 -19.88 0.47 13.41
N THR A 218 -20.25 -0.80 13.28
CA THR A 218 -19.50 -1.95 13.82
C THR A 218 -18.13 -2.16 13.20
N ILE A 219 -17.96 -1.72 11.95
CA ILE A 219 -16.70 -1.75 11.21
C ILE A 219 -15.89 -0.47 11.47
N ALA A 220 -16.58 0.67 11.46
CA ALA A 220 -15.96 1.98 11.66
C ALA A 220 -15.36 2.16 13.06
N GLN A 221 -15.88 1.42 14.05
CA GLN A 221 -15.51 1.55 15.46
C GLN A 221 -13.99 1.49 15.68
N CYS A 222 -13.53 2.36 16.57
CA CYS A 222 -12.15 2.36 17.02
C CYS A 222 -11.92 1.37 18.16
N GLY A 223 -10.70 0.87 18.27
CA GLY A 223 -10.31 -0.02 19.36
C GLY A 223 -10.09 0.74 20.67
N GLU A 224 -10.11 -0.01 21.76
CA GLU A 224 -10.06 0.50 23.13
C GLU A 224 -8.80 1.32 23.39
N THR A 225 -7.62 0.80 23.03
CA THR A 225 -6.34 1.46 23.31
C THR A 225 -6.18 2.76 22.52
N PHE A 226 -6.81 2.85 21.34
CA PHE A 226 -6.86 4.10 20.59
C PHE A 226 -7.77 5.12 21.27
N ILE A 227 -8.99 4.74 21.64
CA ILE A 227 -9.98 5.63 22.25
C ILE A 227 -9.43 6.26 23.54
N GLU A 228 -8.69 5.50 24.33
CA GLU A 228 -8.06 5.96 25.57
C GLU A 228 -6.87 6.90 25.34
N SER A 229 -6.24 6.83 24.17
CA SER A 229 -5.09 7.65 23.82
C SER A 229 -5.43 9.14 23.64
N GLU A 230 -4.40 10.00 23.69
CA GLU A 230 -4.57 11.43 23.35
C GLU A 230 -5.05 11.63 21.91
N LEU A 231 -4.60 10.79 20.97
CA LEU A 231 -5.00 10.85 19.56
C LEU A 231 -6.46 10.44 19.36
N GLY A 232 -6.96 9.46 20.11
CA GLY A 232 -8.32 8.94 19.93
C GLY A 232 -9.44 9.78 20.56
N ARG A 233 -9.17 10.54 21.62
CA ARG A 233 -10.19 11.32 22.35
C ARG A 233 -11.00 12.30 21.49
N ARG A 234 -10.50 12.69 20.32
CA ARG A 234 -11.16 13.64 19.40
C ARG A 234 -11.25 13.13 17.96
N ALA A 235 -10.89 11.87 17.72
CA ALA A 235 -10.83 11.31 16.39
C ALA A 235 -12.22 10.84 15.91
N PRO A 236 -12.58 11.09 14.63
CA PRO A 236 -13.76 10.48 14.05
C PRO A 236 -13.55 8.95 13.88
N ALA A 237 -14.67 8.22 13.85
CA ALA A 237 -14.68 6.80 13.49
C ALA A 237 -14.32 6.58 12.01
N GLY A 238 -13.98 5.35 11.64
CA GLY A 238 -13.49 5.01 10.30
C GLY A 238 -12.01 5.32 10.12
N PHE A 239 -11.61 5.70 8.91
CA PHE A 239 -10.25 6.17 8.64
C PHE A 239 -10.11 7.62 9.07
N SER A 240 -8.98 7.97 9.68
CA SER A 240 -8.68 9.36 10.03
C SER A 240 -7.18 9.60 10.18
N PRO A 241 -6.71 10.85 10.03
CA PRO A 241 -5.31 11.21 10.25
C PRO A 241 -4.81 10.84 11.66
N TRP A 242 -5.68 10.93 12.66
CA TRP A 242 -5.42 10.59 14.06
C TRP A 242 -5.16 9.09 14.23
N ARG A 243 -5.98 8.28 13.56
CA ARG A 243 -5.86 6.82 13.58
C ARG A 243 -4.58 6.37 12.88
N TRP A 244 -4.22 7.00 11.76
CA TRP A 244 -2.95 6.76 11.08
C TRP A 244 -1.73 7.05 11.96
N MET A 245 -1.68 8.21 12.62
CA MET A 245 -0.60 8.54 13.55
C MET A 245 -0.52 7.53 14.71
N TYR A 246 -1.67 7.08 15.19
CA TYR A 246 -1.71 6.06 16.24
C TYR A 246 -1.18 4.70 15.75
N TRP A 247 -1.53 4.28 14.52
CA TRP A 247 -0.99 3.06 13.92
C TRP A 247 0.52 3.13 13.77
N LEU A 248 1.04 4.27 13.30
CA LEU A 248 2.48 4.51 13.19
C LEU A 248 3.17 4.36 14.56
N LYS A 249 2.63 5.02 15.59
CA LYS A 249 3.12 4.90 16.96
C LYS A 249 3.08 3.45 17.45
N ARG A 250 1.98 2.75 17.22
CA ARG A 250 1.81 1.36 17.65
C ARG A 250 2.80 0.42 16.96
N LEU A 251 3.12 0.64 15.70
CA LEU A 251 4.13 -0.15 14.99
C LEU A 251 5.52 0.02 15.60
N HIS A 252 5.90 1.23 16.05
CA HIS A 252 7.15 1.43 16.79
C HIS A 252 7.16 0.64 18.11
N GLU A 253 6.05 0.65 18.85
CA GLU A 253 5.90 -0.15 20.07
C GLU A 253 6.03 -1.65 19.80
N ILE A 254 5.34 -2.15 18.76
CA ILE A 254 5.41 -3.55 18.33
C ILE A 254 6.82 -3.94 17.88
N GLY A 255 7.53 -3.05 17.18
CA GLY A 255 8.92 -3.28 16.79
C GLY A 255 9.86 -3.43 17.98
N ARG A 256 9.64 -2.67 19.07
CA ARG A 256 10.38 -2.85 20.33
C ARG A 256 10.04 -4.18 21.00
N LEU A 257 8.76 -4.54 21.07
CA LEU A 257 8.33 -5.83 21.62
C LEU A 257 8.93 -7.01 20.84
N ALA A 258 9.03 -6.90 19.51
CA ALA A 258 9.67 -7.91 18.67
C ALA A 258 11.17 -8.02 18.95
N ASP A 259 11.85 -6.91 19.21
CA ASP A 259 13.26 -6.88 19.59
C ASP A 259 13.48 -7.56 20.95
N GLU A 260 12.65 -7.23 21.94
CA GLU A 260 12.67 -7.84 23.28
C GLU A 260 12.38 -9.35 23.22
N ALA A 261 11.47 -9.77 22.35
CA ALA A 261 11.12 -11.16 22.10
C ALA A 261 12.14 -11.91 21.21
N SER A 262 13.17 -11.23 20.69
CA SER A 262 14.15 -11.77 19.73
C SER A 262 13.51 -12.32 18.43
N GLU A 263 12.40 -11.74 18.01
CA GLU A 263 11.67 -12.07 16.78
C GLU A 263 12.09 -11.12 15.64
N SER A 264 13.29 -11.30 15.10
CA SER A 264 13.92 -10.36 14.15
C SER A 264 13.08 -10.11 12.89
N GLY A 265 12.42 -11.14 12.35
CA GLY A 265 11.58 -10.99 11.15
C GLY A 265 10.34 -10.12 11.39
N LEU A 266 9.75 -10.16 12.59
CA LEU A 266 8.61 -9.31 12.94
C LEU A 266 9.06 -7.86 13.19
N LYS A 267 10.26 -7.67 13.75
CA LYS A 267 10.89 -6.36 13.90
C LYS A 267 11.12 -5.70 12.54
N GLU A 268 11.71 -6.43 11.59
CA GLU A 268 11.92 -5.96 10.21
C GLU A 268 10.59 -5.61 9.53
N CYS A 269 9.57 -6.49 9.64
CA CYS A 269 8.23 -6.21 9.11
C CYS A 269 7.65 -4.87 9.64
N ALA A 270 7.73 -4.65 10.95
CA ALA A 270 7.24 -3.42 11.55
C ALA A 270 8.02 -2.20 11.08
N GLN A 271 9.35 -2.32 10.96
CA GLN A 271 10.20 -1.23 10.49
C GLN A 271 9.93 -0.88 9.02
N ASP A 272 9.83 -1.87 8.14
CA ASP A 272 9.50 -1.66 6.72
C ASP A 272 8.14 -0.98 6.55
N ALA A 273 7.15 -1.37 7.37
CA ALA A 273 5.84 -0.74 7.37
C ALA A 273 5.89 0.73 7.84
N ILE A 274 6.69 1.04 8.87
CA ILE A 274 6.92 2.42 9.36
C ILE A 274 7.56 3.28 8.26
N GLU A 275 8.63 2.78 7.64
CA GLU A 275 9.33 3.48 6.55
C GLU A 275 8.39 3.75 5.38
N THR A 276 7.58 2.75 5.02
CA THR A 276 6.56 2.88 3.96
C THR A 276 5.50 3.93 4.32
N MET A 277 4.98 3.91 5.55
CA MET A 277 3.99 4.88 6.01
C MET A 277 4.52 6.32 5.98
N LEU A 278 5.78 6.53 6.41
CA LEU A 278 6.43 7.84 6.39
C LEU A 278 6.68 8.31 4.96
N GLY A 279 7.22 7.44 4.10
CA GLY A 279 7.44 7.77 2.69
C GLY A 279 6.14 8.16 1.97
N HIS A 280 5.02 7.49 2.24
CA HIS A 280 3.73 7.89 1.67
C HIS A 280 3.24 9.26 2.15
N VAL A 281 3.50 9.63 3.40
CA VAL A 281 3.15 10.94 3.96
C VAL A 281 3.95 12.05 3.28
N GLU A 282 5.25 11.83 3.11
CA GLU A 282 6.19 12.71 2.42
C GLU A 282 5.82 12.88 0.94
N GLU A 283 5.73 11.78 0.18
CA GLU A 283 5.43 11.77 -1.27
C GLU A 283 4.16 12.55 -1.62
N ARG A 284 3.18 12.61 -0.71
CA ARG A 284 1.85 13.17 -0.97
C ARG A 284 1.59 14.51 -0.30
N ASN A 285 2.54 15.07 0.47
CA ASN A 285 2.28 16.25 1.32
C ASN A 285 0.94 16.10 2.07
N SER A 286 0.83 15.00 2.82
CA SER A 286 -0.43 14.54 3.38
C SER A 286 -1.01 15.53 4.41
N LYS A 287 -2.34 15.59 4.51
CA LYS A 287 -3.04 16.36 5.55
C LYS A 287 -2.65 15.91 6.96
N ILE A 288 -2.13 14.69 7.11
CA ILE A 288 -1.57 14.19 8.37
C ILE A 288 -0.53 15.14 8.96
N LEU A 289 0.37 15.74 8.17
CA LEU A 289 1.39 16.67 8.68
C LEU A 289 0.74 17.90 9.33
N ARG A 290 -0.27 18.48 8.68
CA ARG A 290 -1.04 19.62 9.21
C ARG A 290 -1.84 19.25 10.47
N VAL A 291 -2.33 18.01 10.52
CA VAL A 291 -3.00 17.51 11.73
C VAL A 291 -1.99 17.35 12.85
N PHE A 292 -0.80 16.80 12.57
CA PHE A 292 0.29 16.61 13.52
C PHE A 292 0.79 17.95 14.10
N GLU A 293 0.89 18.99 13.27
CA GLU A 293 1.13 20.38 13.70
C GLU A 293 0.12 20.89 14.73
N GLY A 294 -1.14 20.50 14.59
CA GLY A 294 -2.22 20.91 15.47
C GLY A 294 -2.33 20.10 16.76
N VAL A 295 -1.56 19.01 16.92
CA VAL A 295 -1.61 18.19 18.14
C VAL A 295 -0.85 18.88 19.28
N GLY A 296 -1.26 18.60 20.52
CA GLY A 296 -0.64 19.18 21.72
C GLY A 296 0.86 18.85 21.84
N ASP A 297 1.58 19.71 22.55
CA ASP A 297 3.05 19.63 22.69
C ASP A 297 3.55 18.27 23.21
N LYS A 298 2.72 17.56 24.00
CA LYS A 298 3.03 16.21 24.49
C LYS A 298 3.16 15.19 23.37
N SER A 299 2.23 15.19 22.41
CA SER A 299 2.29 14.29 21.26
C SER A 299 3.40 14.67 20.28
N LYS A 300 3.79 15.95 20.19
CA LYS A 300 4.92 16.41 19.38
C LYS A 300 6.29 16.03 19.95
N GLN A 301 6.34 15.69 21.24
CA GLN A 301 7.53 15.20 21.93
C GLN A 301 7.58 13.67 21.99
N ASP A 302 6.57 12.99 21.43
CA ASP A 302 6.52 11.54 21.40
C ASP A 302 7.65 10.99 20.51
N PRO A 303 8.54 10.13 21.04
CA PRO A 303 9.65 9.58 20.27
C PRO A 303 9.17 8.75 19.07
N ASP A 304 7.97 8.15 19.15
CA ASP A 304 7.40 7.31 18.09
C ASP A 304 6.77 8.11 16.95
N LEU A 305 6.71 9.45 17.07
CA LEU A 305 6.21 10.36 16.03
C LEU A 305 7.32 11.29 15.50
N VAL A 306 8.58 11.04 15.87
CA VAL A 306 9.72 11.87 15.42
C VAL A 306 9.91 11.85 13.90
N GLY A 307 9.55 10.75 13.24
CA GLY A 307 9.60 10.65 11.77
C GLY A 307 8.77 11.74 11.10
N LEU A 308 7.53 11.95 11.56
CA LEU A 308 6.65 13.02 11.04
C LEU A 308 7.23 14.42 11.30
N LYS A 309 7.90 14.60 12.43
CA LYS A 309 8.55 15.87 12.78
C LYS A 309 9.74 16.18 11.86
N ASN A 310 10.48 15.17 11.43
CA ASN A 310 11.62 15.36 10.53
C ASN A 310 11.12 15.80 9.14
N LEU A 311 10.08 15.16 8.62
CA LEU A 311 9.47 15.52 7.34
C LEU A 311 9.02 16.99 7.29
N MET A 312 8.43 17.50 8.37
CA MET A 312 8.03 18.92 8.44
C MET A 312 9.21 19.91 8.43
N LYS A 313 10.37 19.52 8.98
CA LYS A 313 11.54 20.41 9.05
C LYS A 313 12.27 20.51 7.72
N GLU A 314 12.20 19.46 6.91
CA GLU A 314 12.77 19.44 5.56
C GLU A 314 11.97 20.39 4.64
N ASP A 315 10.64 20.44 4.77
CA ASP A 315 9.78 21.40 4.06
C ASP A 315 10.07 22.88 4.43
N GLU A 316 10.41 23.19 5.69
CA GLU A 316 10.76 24.57 6.10
C GLU A 316 12.15 25.02 5.59
N GLY A 317 13.06 24.07 5.35
CA GLY A 317 14.38 24.32 4.78
C GLY A 317 14.33 24.71 3.31
N ASP A 318 13.50 24.04 2.51
CA ASP A 318 13.36 24.27 1.07
C ASP A 318 12.50 25.51 0.71
N ALA A 319 11.70 26.03 1.65
CA ALA A 319 10.94 27.27 1.46
C ALA A 319 11.76 28.56 1.73
N SER A 320 13.04 28.41 2.11
CA SER A 320 13.92 29.50 2.56
C SER A 320 15.04 29.88 1.57
N GLU A 321 15.09 29.28 0.38
CA GLU A 321 16.00 29.64 -0.74
C GLU A 321 15.24 30.17 -1.96
#